data_AF-A0A8K0EUW9-F1
#
_entry.id   AF-A0A8K0EUW9-F1
#
_cell.length_a   1.000
_cell.length_b   1.000
_cell.length_c   1.000
_cell.angle_alpha   90.00
_cell.angle_beta   90.00
_cell.angle_gamma   90.00
#
_symmetry.space_group_name_H-M   'P 1'
#
loop_
_entity.id
_entity.type
_entity.pdbx_description
1 polymer ?
#
loop_
_entity_poly.entity_id
_entity_poly.type
_entity_poly.pdbx_seq_one_letter_code
_entity_poly.pdbx_strand_id
1 'polypeptide(L)'
;MADEGEENLSPTEKLAKKHKQERKELQAKLQQMKNSVPKNDKKRKKQLTVEIAQLEAELDERHLREEAELQAGSGDASEEQDAVTEGVGGLQVTDTAQGQQPQKQKVSKAQKRREKKAAKDKERDQRIAESEVDNLSGARHMETQKIKALLRDRQLAVKEISSDGHCLYNAVAEQLKQVGDEKSMLGLRQLTADYMKSHTDDFLPFLSKHDTGDPYTPEEFEDYCNDIANTAAWGGQLEVGLETKYQ
;
A
#
# COMPACT_ATOMS: atom_id res chain seq x y z
N MET A 1 -48.67 -28.76 -6.87
CA MET A 1 -49.13 -27.48 -6.29
C MET A 1 -47.91 -26.70 -5.84
N ALA A 2 -47.41 -25.79 -6.69
CA ALA A 2 -46.60 -24.62 -6.36
C ALA A 2 -46.04 -24.05 -7.68
N ASP A 3 -46.92 -23.63 -8.58
CA ASP A 3 -46.58 -23.01 -9.87
C ASP A 3 -47.43 -21.73 -10.03
N GLU A 4 -47.37 -20.85 -9.02
CA GLU A 4 -48.10 -19.55 -9.02
C GLU A 4 -47.26 -18.43 -8.37
N GLY A 5 -45.93 -18.55 -8.36
CA GLY A 5 -45.03 -17.61 -7.67
C GLY A 5 -44.05 -16.82 -8.55
N GLU A 6 -43.94 -17.13 -9.85
CA GLU A 6 -42.94 -16.51 -10.73
C GLU A 6 -43.41 -15.24 -11.46
N GLU A 7 -44.73 -14.97 -11.50
CA GLU A 7 -45.26 -13.92 -12.38
C GLU A 7 -45.15 -12.49 -11.83
N ASN A 8 -44.79 -12.27 -10.56
CA ASN A 8 -44.84 -10.93 -9.95
C ASN A 8 -43.51 -10.39 -9.38
N LEU A 9 -42.36 -10.86 -9.90
CA LEU A 9 -41.06 -10.27 -9.58
C LEU A 9 -40.78 -9.03 -10.44
N SER A 10 -40.33 -7.95 -9.80
CA SER A 10 -39.93 -6.73 -10.50
C SER A 10 -38.77 -7.01 -11.47
N PRO A 11 -38.62 -6.24 -12.56
CA PRO A 11 -37.54 -6.43 -13.53
C PRO A 11 -36.14 -6.45 -12.90
N THR A 12 -35.93 -5.68 -11.83
CA THR A 12 -34.68 -5.62 -11.07
C THR A 12 -34.42 -6.90 -10.27
N GLU A 13 -35.44 -7.46 -9.62
CA GLU A 13 -35.32 -8.72 -8.88
C GLU A 13 -35.10 -9.92 -9.80
N LYS A 14 -35.73 -9.92 -10.99
CA LYS A 14 -35.48 -10.94 -12.02
C LYS A 14 -34.03 -10.89 -12.50
N LEU A 15 -33.49 -9.68 -12.74
CA LEU A 15 -32.09 -9.52 -13.13
C LEU A 15 -31.11 -9.95 -12.03
N ALA A 16 -31.36 -9.56 -10.78
CA ALA A 16 -30.52 -9.94 -9.65
C ALA A 16 -30.49 -11.47 -9.43
N LYS A 17 -31.62 -12.16 -9.63
CA LYS A 17 -31.67 -13.64 -9.59
C LYS A 17 -30.84 -14.27 -10.70
N LYS A 18 -30.95 -13.74 -11.94
CA LYS A 18 -30.14 -14.18 -13.09
C LYS A 18 -28.65 -13.99 -12.80
N HIS A 19 -28.23 -12.83 -12.32
CA HIS A 19 -26.82 -12.55 -11.99
C HIS A 19 -26.28 -13.48 -10.90
N LYS A 20 -27.08 -13.75 -9.86
CA LYS A 20 -26.73 -14.70 -8.81
C LYS A 20 -26.54 -16.12 -9.36
N GLN A 21 -27.39 -16.55 -10.28
CA GLN A 21 -27.27 -17.85 -10.93
C GLN A 21 -26.01 -17.92 -11.80
N GLU A 22 -25.77 -16.92 -12.65
CA GLU A 22 -24.59 -16.87 -13.52
C GLU A 22 -23.28 -16.85 -12.71
N ARG A 23 -23.24 -16.13 -11.59
CA ARG A 23 -22.08 -16.15 -10.67
C ARG A 23 -21.84 -17.54 -10.08
N LYS A 24 -22.90 -18.25 -9.69
CA LYS A 24 -22.80 -19.61 -9.16
C LYS A 24 -22.32 -20.60 -10.21
N GLU A 25 -22.84 -20.49 -11.44
CA GLU A 25 -22.43 -21.31 -12.58
C GLU A 25 -20.97 -21.04 -12.97
N LEU A 26 -20.55 -19.77 -12.99
CA LEU A 26 -19.15 -19.40 -13.22
C LEU A 26 -18.24 -20.00 -12.14
N GLN A 27 -18.56 -19.86 -10.85
CA GLN A 27 -17.77 -20.45 -9.77
C GLN A 27 -17.62 -21.97 -9.91
N ALA A 28 -18.68 -22.69 -10.29
CA ALA A 28 -18.62 -24.13 -10.54
C ALA A 28 -17.68 -24.46 -11.71
N LYS A 29 -17.75 -23.69 -12.80
CA LYS A 29 -16.86 -23.84 -13.97
C LYS A 29 -15.40 -23.55 -13.62
N LEU A 30 -15.12 -22.48 -12.89
CA LEU A 30 -13.76 -22.13 -12.46
C LEU A 30 -13.17 -23.22 -11.55
N GLN A 31 -13.98 -23.82 -10.67
CA GLN A 31 -13.55 -24.93 -9.82
C GLN A 31 -13.22 -26.18 -10.66
N GLN A 32 -14.03 -26.49 -11.67
CA GLN A 32 -13.74 -27.59 -12.60
C GLN A 32 -12.45 -27.35 -13.40
N MET A 33 -12.22 -26.13 -13.88
CA MET A 33 -11.00 -25.76 -14.60
C MET A 33 -9.75 -25.81 -13.68
N LYS A 34 -9.88 -25.43 -12.41
CA LYS A 34 -8.80 -25.59 -11.41
C LYS A 34 -8.45 -27.05 -11.16
N ASN A 35 -9.45 -27.93 -11.17
CA ASN A 35 -9.26 -29.36 -10.94
C ASN A 35 -8.69 -30.11 -12.16
N SER A 36 -8.87 -29.59 -13.38
CA SER A 36 -8.37 -30.23 -14.60
C SER A 36 -6.87 -30.02 -14.84
N VAL A 37 -6.24 -29.05 -14.16
CA VAL A 37 -4.81 -28.75 -14.27
C VAL A 37 -4.01 -29.49 -13.19
N PRO A 38 -3.06 -30.37 -13.55
CA PRO A 38 -2.20 -31.07 -12.59
C PRO A 38 -1.35 -30.10 -11.76
N LYS A 39 -1.19 -30.39 -10.46
CA LYS A 39 -0.47 -29.53 -9.49
C LYS A 39 0.98 -29.20 -9.88
N ASN A 40 1.61 -30.04 -10.70
CA ASN A 40 3.02 -29.91 -11.09
C ASN A 40 3.25 -29.05 -12.35
N ASP A 41 2.20 -28.73 -13.12
CA ASP A 41 2.33 -27.95 -14.36
C ASP A 41 2.19 -26.44 -14.09
N LYS A 42 3.32 -25.82 -13.73
CA LYS A 42 3.40 -24.38 -13.40
C LYS A 42 2.98 -23.48 -14.56
N LYS A 43 3.21 -23.89 -15.82
CA LYS A 43 2.89 -23.06 -16.99
C LYS A 43 1.38 -23.02 -17.23
N ARG A 44 0.73 -24.19 -17.22
CA ARG A 44 -0.74 -24.27 -17.35
C ARG A 44 -1.45 -23.63 -16.16
N LYS A 45 -0.91 -23.73 -14.95
CA LYS A 45 -1.47 -23.05 -13.77
C LYS A 45 -1.49 -21.52 -13.94
N LYS A 46 -0.40 -20.93 -14.44
CA LYS A 46 -0.35 -19.48 -14.71
C LYS A 46 -1.33 -19.07 -15.81
N GLN A 47 -1.41 -19.83 -16.89
CA GLN A 47 -2.35 -19.57 -17.97
C GLN A 47 -3.80 -19.65 -17.49
N LEU A 48 -4.11 -20.66 -16.67
CA LEU A 48 -5.42 -20.82 -16.07
C LEU A 48 -5.79 -19.66 -15.13
N THR A 49 -4.84 -19.15 -14.33
CA THR A 49 -5.11 -17.99 -13.46
C THR A 49 -5.49 -16.74 -14.26
N VAL A 50 -4.82 -16.50 -15.39
CA VAL A 50 -5.16 -15.38 -16.29
C VAL A 50 -6.54 -15.59 -16.92
N GLU A 51 -6.85 -16.81 -17.36
CA GLU A 51 -8.14 -17.14 -17.96
C GLU A 51 -9.30 -17.02 -16.95
N ILE A 52 -9.10 -17.42 -15.70
CA ILE A 52 -10.07 -17.22 -14.61
C ILE A 52 -10.37 -15.73 -14.41
N ALA A 53 -9.33 -14.90 -14.31
CA ALA A 53 -9.50 -13.47 -14.11
C ALA A 53 -10.22 -12.79 -15.29
N GLN A 54 -9.95 -13.25 -16.52
CA GLN A 54 -10.66 -12.75 -17.72
C GLN A 54 -12.15 -13.10 -17.68
N LEU A 55 -12.51 -14.34 -17.34
CA LEU A 55 -13.91 -14.77 -17.27
C LEU A 55 -14.70 -14.07 -16.16
N GLU A 56 -14.07 -13.81 -15.01
CA GLU A 56 -14.69 -13.06 -13.92
C GLU A 56 -14.93 -11.59 -14.32
N ALA A 57 -13.94 -10.95 -14.94
CA ALA A 57 -14.06 -9.57 -15.40
C ALA A 57 -15.13 -9.39 -16.49
N GLU A 58 -15.23 -10.33 -17.44
CA GLU A 58 -16.25 -10.30 -18.50
C GLU A 58 -17.68 -10.46 -17.95
N LEU A 59 -17.85 -11.33 -16.94
CA LEU A 59 -19.15 -11.49 -16.28
C LEU A 59 -19.56 -10.22 -15.53
N ASP A 60 -18.64 -9.64 -14.76
CA ASP A 60 -18.90 -8.42 -14.00
C ASP A 60 -19.19 -7.21 -14.91
N GLU A 61 -18.46 -7.06 -16.02
CA GLU A 61 -18.73 -5.99 -17.00
C GLU A 61 -20.12 -6.15 -17.63
N ARG A 62 -20.53 -7.38 -17.93
CA ARG A 62 -21.86 -7.67 -18.47
C ARG A 62 -22.96 -7.40 -17.44
N HIS A 63 -22.78 -7.80 -16.18
CA HIS A 63 -23.74 -7.52 -15.11
C HIS A 63 -23.90 -6.02 -14.88
N LEU A 64 -22.79 -5.28 -14.83
CA LEU A 64 -22.80 -3.82 -14.70
C LEU A 64 -23.53 -3.12 -15.86
N ARG A 65 -23.34 -3.63 -17.10
CA ARG A 65 -24.03 -3.11 -18.28
C ARG A 65 -25.54 -3.38 -18.21
N GLU A 66 -25.94 -4.60 -17.87
CA GLU A 66 -27.35 -4.98 -17.72
C GLU A 66 -28.06 -4.17 -16.60
N GLU A 67 -27.38 -3.92 -15.47
CA GLU A 67 -27.88 -3.05 -14.39
C GLU A 67 -28.06 -1.61 -14.86
N ALA A 68 -27.07 -1.05 -15.56
CA ALA A 68 -27.12 0.32 -16.08
C ALA A 68 -28.23 0.50 -17.14
N GLU A 69 -28.44 -0.50 -17.99
CA GLU A 69 -29.51 -0.51 -18.99
C GLU A 69 -30.90 -0.57 -18.34
N LEU A 70 -31.09 -1.39 -17.30
CA LEU A 70 -32.34 -1.42 -16.55
C LEU A 70 -32.59 -0.11 -15.79
N GLN A 71 -31.56 0.46 -15.16
CA GLN A 71 -31.68 1.73 -14.43
C GLN A 71 -31.96 2.91 -15.37
N ALA A 72 -31.50 2.86 -16.62
CA ALA A 72 -31.81 3.84 -17.66
C ALA A 72 -33.21 3.64 -18.28
N GLY A 73 -33.75 2.40 -18.24
CA GLY A 73 -35.08 2.05 -18.77
C GLY A 73 -36.24 2.25 -17.78
N SER A 74 -35.98 2.20 -16.48
CA SER A 74 -36.95 2.48 -15.41
C SER A 74 -37.03 3.98 -15.12
N GLY A 75 -37.62 4.74 -16.04
CA GLY A 75 -37.97 6.13 -15.77
C GLY A 75 -39.15 6.21 -14.82
N ASP A 76 -38.90 6.30 -13.51
CA ASP A 76 -39.86 6.80 -12.53
C ASP A 76 -39.15 7.62 -11.45
N ALA A 77 -39.61 8.85 -11.31
CA ALA A 77 -39.31 9.73 -10.20
C ALA A 77 -40.35 9.45 -9.12
N SER A 78 -39.94 8.80 -8.04
CA SER A 78 -40.72 8.70 -6.81
C SER A 78 -39.81 9.09 -5.64
N GLU A 79 -39.97 10.34 -5.18
CA GLU A 79 -39.44 10.83 -3.91
C GLU A 79 -40.26 10.28 -2.73
N GLU A 80 -39.50 9.83 -1.72
CA GLU A 80 -39.74 9.86 -0.27
C GLU A 80 -40.84 9.05 0.43
N GLN A 81 -40.39 8.18 1.35
CA GLN A 81 -40.73 8.14 2.78
C GLN A 81 -39.52 7.55 3.54
N ASP A 82 -39.09 7.91 4.75
CA ASP A 82 -39.39 8.99 5.69
C ASP A 82 -38.37 8.81 6.86
N ALA A 83 -37.81 9.91 7.41
CA ALA A 83 -37.33 10.04 8.80
C ALA A 83 -36.73 11.43 9.10
N VAL A 84 -37.60 12.45 9.18
CA VAL A 84 -37.80 13.35 10.35
C VAL A 84 -36.58 14.07 10.99
N THR A 85 -36.45 15.39 10.80
CA THR A 85 -36.72 16.46 11.81
C THR A 85 -36.27 17.86 11.32
N GLU A 86 -37.06 18.85 11.73
CA GLU A 86 -37.14 20.24 11.25
C GLU A 86 -35.98 21.18 11.60
N GLY A 87 -35.88 22.29 10.84
CA GLY A 87 -35.08 23.46 11.22
C GLY A 87 -34.96 24.58 10.17
N VAL A 88 -36.11 25.15 9.74
CA VAL A 88 -36.37 26.50 9.20
C VAL A 88 -35.18 27.41 8.77
N GLY A 89 -35.25 27.97 7.55
CA GLY A 89 -34.78 29.35 7.33
C GLY A 89 -34.40 29.83 5.92
N GLY A 90 -35.40 30.21 5.10
CA GLY A 90 -35.31 31.26 4.06
C GLY A 90 -34.62 30.89 2.73
N LEU A 91 -34.92 31.47 1.57
CA LEU A 91 -35.83 32.54 1.16
C LEU A 91 -35.81 32.55 -0.39
N GLN A 92 -36.99 32.55 -1.02
CA GLN A 92 -37.45 33.18 -2.30
C GLN A 92 -36.42 33.58 -3.40
N VAL A 93 -36.66 33.56 -4.73
CA VAL A 93 -37.85 33.43 -5.60
C VAL A 93 -37.36 33.45 -7.07
N THR A 94 -38.07 32.70 -7.93
CA THR A 94 -38.35 32.79 -9.39
C THR A 94 -37.39 33.56 -10.34
N ASP A 95 -37.17 33.07 -11.57
CA ASP A 95 -38.09 33.18 -12.72
C ASP A 95 -37.47 32.63 -14.04
N THR A 96 -38.37 32.32 -14.98
CA THR A 96 -38.22 32.24 -16.46
C THR A 96 -37.59 31.01 -17.15
N ALA A 97 -38.51 30.12 -17.55
CA ALA A 97 -38.88 29.77 -18.94
C ALA A 97 -37.83 29.28 -19.98
N GLN A 98 -38.22 28.14 -20.58
CA GLN A 98 -38.01 27.69 -21.96
C GLN A 98 -36.70 26.97 -22.36
N GLY A 99 -36.80 25.63 -22.37
CA GLY A 99 -36.48 24.78 -23.51
C GLY A 99 -35.01 24.46 -23.77
N GLN A 100 -34.56 23.25 -23.42
CA GLN A 100 -33.47 22.56 -24.13
C GLN A 100 -33.33 21.07 -23.76
N GLN A 101 -32.93 20.30 -24.76
CA GLN A 101 -32.59 18.87 -24.78
C GLN A 101 -31.72 18.40 -23.58
N PRO A 102 -31.78 17.11 -23.20
CA PRO A 102 -30.91 16.56 -22.16
C PRO A 102 -29.46 16.49 -22.67
N GLN A 103 -28.66 17.52 -22.37
CA GLN A 103 -27.22 17.48 -22.57
C GLN A 103 -26.62 16.50 -21.56
N LYS A 104 -26.07 15.38 -22.07
CA LYS A 104 -25.12 14.54 -21.34
C LYS A 104 -24.02 15.43 -20.78
N GLN A 105 -24.01 15.66 -19.47
CA GLN A 105 -22.95 16.41 -18.80
C GLN A 105 -21.63 15.68 -19.05
N LYS A 106 -20.81 16.25 -19.93
CA LYS A 106 -19.49 15.72 -20.26
C LYS A 106 -18.61 15.86 -19.02
N VAL A 107 -18.17 14.73 -18.47
CA VAL A 107 -17.20 14.68 -17.37
C VAL A 107 -16.06 15.64 -17.67
N SER A 108 -15.82 16.58 -16.76
CA SER A 108 -14.81 17.62 -16.93
C SER A 108 -13.42 17.02 -17.16
N LYS A 109 -12.59 17.66 -18.00
CA LYS A 109 -11.16 17.29 -18.18
C LYS A 109 -10.41 17.20 -16.84
N ALA A 110 -10.78 18.01 -15.85
CA ALA A 110 -10.18 17.97 -14.52
C ALA A 110 -10.59 16.72 -13.73
N GLN A 111 -11.86 16.32 -13.83
CA GLN A 111 -12.40 15.14 -13.18
C GLN A 111 -11.81 13.86 -13.79
N LYS A 112 -11.71 13.78 -15.13
CA LYS A 112 -11.03 12.67 -15.83
C LYS A 112 -9.54 12.55 -15.45
N ARG A 113 -8.85 13.66 -15.14
CA ARG A 113 -7.46 13.64 -14.63
C ARG A 113 -7.38 13.11 -13.20
N ARG A 114 -8.31 13.50 -12.31
CA ARG A 114 -8.38 12.99 -10.93
C ARG A 114 -8.69 11.51 -10.89
N GLU A 115 -9.67 11.06 -11.68
CA GLU A 115 -10.05 9.65 -11.80
C GLU A 115 -8.90 8.80 -12.35
N LYS A 116 -8.18 9.28 -13.38
CA LYS A 116 -6.98 8.60 -13.89
C LYS A 116 -5.87 8.49 -12.84
N LYS A 117 -5.67 9.51 -12.01
CA LYS A 117 -4.69 9.49 -10.92
C LYS A 117 -5.12 8.49 -9.84
N ALA A 118 -6.37 8.56 -9.39
CA ALA A 118 -6.92 7.65 -8.40
C ALA A 118 -6.89 6.19 -8.86
N ALA A 119 -7.18 5.92 -10.13
CA ALA A 119 -7.07 4.58 -10.71
C ALA A 119 -5.62 4.06 -10.70
N LYS A 120 -4.65 4.91 -11.05
CA LYS A 120 -3.22 4.55 -11.02
C LYS A 120 -2.71 4.32 -9.59
N ASP A 121 -3.14 5.15 -8.65
CA ASP A 121 -2.78 5.01 -7.23
C ASP A 121 -3.38 3.69 -6.67
N LYS A 122 -4.65 3.39 -6.99
CA LYS A 122 -5.29 2.11 -6.62
C LYS A 122 -4.58 0.90 -7.22
N GLU A 123 -4.18 0.95 -8.50
CA GLU A 123 -3.43 -0.14 -9.15
C GLU A 123 -2.05 -0.32 -8.49
N ARG A 124 -1.38 0.77 -8.12
CA ARG A 124 -0.13 0.73 -7.38
C ARG A 124 -0.32 0.07 -6.01
N ASP A 125 -1.35 0.47 -5.26
CA ASP A 125 -1.63 -0.06 -3.93
C ASP A 125 -2.01 -1.55 -3.99
N GLN A 126 -2.77 -1.96 -5.01
CA GLN A 126 -3.07 -3.39 -5.25
C GLN A 126 -1.80 -4.20 -5.53
N ARG A 127 -0.89 -3.68 -6.37
CA ARG A 127 0.39 -4.33 -6.66
C ARG A 127 1.29 -4.44 -5.42
N ILE A 128 1.26 -3.43 -4.55
CA ILE A 128 1.96 -3.45 -3.27
C ILE A 128 1.35 -4.54 -2.38
N ALA A 129 0.03 -4.57 -2.23
CA ALA A 129 -0.65 -5.58 -1.41
C ALA A 129 -0.39 -7.01 -1.89
N GLU A 130 -0.42 -7.27 -3.20
CA GLU A 130 -0.04 -8.56 -3.78
C GLU A 130 1.42 -8.93 -3.44
N SER A 131 2.33 -7.96 -3.58
CA SER A 131 3.74 -8.16 -3.24
C SER A 131 3.94 -8.42 -1.74
N GLU A 132 3.15 -7.78 -0.88
CA GLU A 132 3.17 -8.02 0.56
C GLU A 132 2.69 -9.44 0.92
N VAL A 133 1.64 -9.93 0.25
CA VAL A 133 1.15 -11.31 0.42
C VAL A 133 2.21 -12.32 -0.01
N ASP A 134 2.87 -12.11 -1.14
CA ASP A 134 3.96 -12.97 -1.60
C ASP A 134 5.15 -12.92 -0.61
N ASN A 135 5.47 -11.73 -0.09
CA ASN A 135 6.53 -11.53 0.90
C ASN A 135 6.27 -12.27 2.22
N LEU A 136 5.02 -12.55 2.63
CA LEU A 136 4.71 -13.34 3.83
C LEU A 136 5.33 -14.74 3.78
N SER A 137 5.39 -15.34 2.58
CA SER A 137 6.02 -16.65 2.37
C SER A 137 7.51 -16.55 2.01
N GLY A 138 8.02 -15.33 1.85
CA GLY A 138 9.39 -15.05 1.44
C GLY A 138 10.41 -15.36 2.54
N ALA A 139 11.64 -15.63 2.10
CA ALA A 139 12.77 -15.91 3.00
C ALA A 139 12.97 -14.80 4.05
N ARG A 140 12.80 -13.53 3.65
CA ARG A 140 12.91 -12.37 4.54
C ARG A 140 11.86 -12.38 5.66
N HIS A 141 10.60 -12.70 5.36
CA HIS A 141 9.57 -12.77 6.40
C HIS A 141 9.85 -13.91 7.37
N MET A 142 10.21 -15.09 6.85
CA MET A 142 10.60 -16.25 7.67
C MET A 142 11.80 -15.94 8.57
N GLU A 143 12.81 -15.23 8.07
CA GLU A 143 13.96 -14.75 8.83
C GLU A 143 13.53 -13.77 9.93
N THR A 144 12.74 -12.76 9.61
CA THR A 144 12.21 -11.80 10.60
C THR A 144 11.42 -12.49 11.70
N GLN A 145 10.60 -13.51 11.37
CA GLN A 145 9.86 -14.27 12.38
C GLN A 145 10.79 -15.07 13.30
N LYS A 146 11.84 -15.68 12.75
CA LYS A 146 12.86 -16.38 13.56
C LYS A 146 13.59 -15.42 14.50
N ILE A 147 14.00 -14.26 14.00
CA ILE A 147 14.64 -13.22 14.82
C ILE A 147 13.70 -12.78 15.94
N LYS A 148 12.43 -12.50 15.62
CA LYS A 148 11.42 -12.11 16.62
C LYS A 148 11.18 -13.19 17.67
N ALA A 149 11.21 -14.47 17.28
CA ALA A 149 11.10 -15.58 18.23
C ALA A 149 12.29 -15.62 19.19
N LEU A 150 13.53 -15.55 18.68
CA LEU A 150 14.74 -15.55 19.51
C LEU A 150 14.81 -14.35 20.47
N LEU A 151 14.33 -13.18 20.03
CA LEU A 151 14.28 -11.99 20.89
C LEU A 151 13.23 -12.13 21.99
N ARG A 152 12.07 -12.72 21.70
CA ARG A 152 11.01 -12.95 22.68
C ARG A 152 11.50 -13.82 23.85
N ASP A 153 12.30 -14.85 23.57
CA ASP A 153 12.90 -15.70 24.61
C ASP A 153 13.79 -14.91 25.57
N ARG A 154 14.35 -13.79 25.11
CA ARG A 154 15.18 -12.84 25.89
C ARG A 154 14.38 -11.66 26.45
N GLN A 155 13.05 -11.67 26.35
CA GLN A 155 12.17 -10.54 26.68
C GLN A 155 12.49 -9.26 25.90
N LEU A 156 13.00 -9.39 24.68
CA LEU A 156 13.28 -8.28 23.77
C LEU A 156 12.29 -8.28 22.59
N ALA A 157 12.12 -7.11 21.97
CA ALA A 157 11.29 -6.95 20.78
C ALA A 157 11.99 -6.03 19.76
N VAL A 158 11.78 -6.30 18.47
CA VAL A 158 12.21 -5.39 17.40
C VAL A 158 11.27 -4.20 17.37
N LYS A 159 11.81 -3.00 17.52
CA LYS A 159 11.11 -1.75 17.21
C LYS A 159 11.51 -1.32 15.80
N GLU A 160 10.51 -1.12 14.94
CA GLU A 160 10.74 -0.67 13.58
C GLU A 160 11.18 0.80 13.57
N ILE A 161 12.24 1.08 12.82
CA ILE A 161 12.79 2.42 12.60
C ILE A 161 12.67 2.73 11.10
N SER A 162 12.50 4.00 10.76
CA SER A 162 12.47 4.47 9.37
C SER A 162 13.67 3.93 8.59
N SER A 163 13.41 3.33 7.42
CA SER A 163 14.43 2.78 6.52
C SER A 163 15.06 3.87 5.64
N ASP A 164 15.61 4.91 6.27
CA ASP A 164 16.32 6.01 5.63
C ASP A 164 17.83 5.96 5.94
N GLY A 165 18.61 6.89 5.40
CA GLY A 165 20.05 7.00 5.67
C GLY A 165 20.41 7.42 7.09
N HIS A 166 19.43 7.70 7.96
CA HIS A 166 19.63 8.02 9.37
C HIS A 166 19.20 6.89 10.31
N CYS A 167 18.82 5.72 9.77
CA CYS A 167 18.24 4.61 10.52
C CYS A 167 19.10 4.15 11.71
N LEU A 168 20.43 4.12 11.55
CA LEU A 168 21.37 3.76 12.62
C LEU A 168 21.24 4.72 13.82
N TYR A 169 21.47 6.01 13.58
CA TYR A 169 21.39 7.05 14.61
C TYR A 169 19.98 7.18 15.21
N ASN A 170 18.93 6.98 14.40
CA ASN A 170 17.56 6.94 14.89
C ASN A 170 17.32 5.74 15.81
N ALA A 171 17.87 4.57 15.49
CA ALA A 171 17.76 3.38 16.34
C ALA A 171 18.45 3.60 17.68
N VAL A 172 19.62 4.24 17.68
CA VAL A 172 20.40 4.54 18.90
C VAL A 172 19.71 5.60 19.74
N ALA A 173 19.27 6.70 19.15
CA ALA A 173 18.49 7.73 19.83
C ALA A 173 17.25 7.13 20.53
N GLU A 174 16.57 6.20 19.86
CA GLU A 174 15.41 5.51 20.43
C GLU A 174 15.77 4.59 21.61
N GLN A 175 16.93 3.93 21.59
CA GLN A 175 17.41 3.14 22.73
C GLN A 175 17.85 4.03 23.89
N LEU A 176 18.57 5.12 23.62
CA LEU A 176 19.00 6.09 24.63
C LEU A 176 17.80 6.72 25.34
N LYS A 177 16.72 7.01 24.60
CA LYS A 177 15.47 7.51 25.17
C LYS A 177 14.87 6.56 26.20
N GLN A 178 15.01 5.25 26.02
CA GLN A 178 14.48 4.25 26.98
C GLN A 178 15.25 4.23 28.30
N VAL A 179 16.53 4.61 28.30
CA VAL A 179 17.37 4.72 29.50
C VAL A 179 17.36 6.13 30.10
N GLY A 180 16.58 7.06 29.53
CA GLY A 180 16.41 8.43 30.03
C GLY A 180 17.40 9.44 29.47
N ASP A 181 18.19 9.10 28.45
CA ASP A 181 19.08 10.03 27.76
C ASP A 181 18.46 10.45 26.42
N GLU A 182 17.90 11.66 26.35
CA GLU A 182 17.25 12.16 25.14
C GLU A 182 18.26 12.92 24.27
N LYS A 183 18.94 12.20 23.38
CA LYS A 183 19.78 12.79 22.32
C LYS A 183 19.03 12.80 21.00
N SER A 184 19.18 13.89 20.25
CA SER A 184 18.65 13.97 18.90
C SER A 184 19.54 13.18 17.93
N MET A 185 18.95 12.67 16.85
CA MET A 185 19.68 12.00 15.77
C MET A 185 20.84 12.86 15.22
N LEU A 186 20.58 14.15 15.00
CA LEU A 186 21.61 15.09 14.55
C LEU A 186 22.70 15.32 15.61
N GLY A 187 22.31 15.39 16.89
CA GLY A 187 23.27 15.50 17.99
C GLY A 187 24.19 14.28 18.10
N LEU A 188 23.66 13.07 17.88
CA LEU A 188 24.46 11.84 17.83
C LEU A 188 25.44 11.86 16.65
N ARG A 189 25.00 12.28 15.46
CA ARG A 189 25.90 12.42 14.30
C ARG A 189 27.06 13.38 14.56
N GLN A 190 26.76 14.54 15.16
CA GLN A 190 27.79 15.50 15.52
C GLN A 190 28.76 14.94 16.56
N LEU A 191 28.23 14.29 17.60
CA LEU A 191 29.03 13.66 18.65
C LEU A 191 29.97 12.59 18.06
N THR A 192 29.47 11.75 17.16
CA THR A 192 30.26 10.73 16.48
C THR A 192 31.37 11.38 15.64
N ALA A 193 31.06 12.40 14.84
CA ALA A 193 32.05 13.10 14.03
C ALA A 193 33.14 13.79 14.90
N ASP A 194 32.74 14.48 15.96
CA ASP A 194 33.66 15.15 16.89
C ASP A 194 34.58 14.14 17.59
N TYR A 195 34.02 12.98 17.97
CA TYR A 195 34.81 11.91 18.57
C TYR A 195 35.82 11.35 17.55
N MET A 196 35.39 11.04 16.33
CA MET A 196 36.27 10.52 15.28
C MET A 196 37.43 11.48 15.00
N LYS A 197 37.15 12.79 14.91
CA LYS A 197 38.17 13.84 14.72
C LYS A 197 39.16 13.94 15.88
N SER A 198 38.72 13.70 17.12
CA SER A 198 39.61 13.74 18.28
C SER A 198 40.45 12.46 18.47
N HIS A 199 40.15 11.40 17.71
CA HIS A 199 40.78 10.09 17.80
C HIS A 199 41.20 9.56 16.42
N THR A 200 41.70 10.44 15.55
CA THR A 200 42.01 10.11 14.15
C THR A 200 42.81 8.82 13.98
N ASP A 201 43.84 8.60 14.80
CA ASP A 201 44.71 7.42 14.72
C ASP A 201 43.96 6.08 14.96
N ASP A 202 42.84 6.13 15.68
CA ASP A 202 41.99 4.95 15.96
C ASP A 202 41.05 4.62 14.79
N PHE A 203 40.73 5.58 13.92
CA PHE A 203 39.71 5.42 12.87
C PHE A 203 40.29 5.44 11.46
N LEU A 204 41.28 6.29 11.20
CA LEU A 204 41.89 6.47 9.88
C LEU A 204 42.39 5.15 9.27
N PRO A 205 43.01 4.21 10.02
CA PRO A 205 43.50 2.96 9.45
C PRO A 205 42.41 2.04 8.87
N PHE A 206 41.14 2.29 9.23
CA PHE A 206 40.00 1.47 8.80
C PHE A 206 39.23 2.06 7.62
N LEU A 207 39.63 3.24 7.14
CA LEU A 207 38.97 3.92 6.03
C LEU A 207 39.78 3.76 4.75
N SER A 208 39.12 3.28 3.70
CA SER A 208 39.73 3.06 2.39
C SER A 208 38.75 3.42 1.28
N LYS A 209 39.27 3.99 0.19
CA LYS A 209 38.45 4.43 -0.94
C LYS A 209 37.85 3.22 -1.65
N HIS A 210 36.55 3.27 -1.95
CA HIS A 210 35.85 2.13 -2.52
C HIS A 210 36.30 1.79 -3.96
N ASP A 211 36.82 2.77 -4.70
CA ASP A 211 37.26 2.63 -6.08
C ASP A 211 38.71 2.15 -6.19
N THR A 212 39.63 2.73 -5.42
CA THR A 212 41.07 2.41 -5.51
C THR A 212 41.55 1.45 -4.42
N GLY A 213 40.83 1.35 -3.30
CA GLY A 213 41.27 0.60 -2.12
C GLY A 213 42.38 1.27 -1.33
N ASP A 214 42.77 2.50 -1.71
CA ASP A 214 43.81 3.25 -1.01
C ASP A 214 43.30 3.75 0.35
N PRO A 215 44.18 3.85 1.36
CA PRO A 215 43.82 4.45 2.63
C PRO A 215 43.46 5.93 2.47
N TYR A 216 42.57 6.41 3.32
CA TYR A 216 42.21 7.83 3.36
C TYR A 216 43.42 8.68 3.78
N THR A 217 43.52 9.88 3.22
CA THR A 217 44.40 10.92 3.77
C THR A 217 43.76 11.58 4.99
N PRO A 218 44.53 12.27 5.85
CA PRO A 218 43.97 13.04 6.95
C PRO A 218 42.95 14.11 6.50
N GLU A 219 43.15 14.71 5.33
CA GLU A 219 42.21 15.69 4.76
C GLU A 219 40.90 15.02 4.35
N GLU A 220 40.97 13.88 3.67
CA GLU A 220 39.79 13.10 3.27
C GLU A 220 39.02 12.52 4.47
N PHE A 221 39.74 12.22 5.56
CA PHE A 221 39.13 11.81 6.81
C PHE A 221 38.32 12.92 7.46
N GLU A 222 38.81 14.16 7.40
CA GLU A 222 38.07 15.30 7.92
C GLU A 222 36.78 15.54 7.12
N ASP A 223 36.86 15.43 5.79
CA ASP A 223 35.69 15.49 4.92
C ASP A 223 34.69 14.36 5.23
N TYR A 224 35.17 13.13 5.44
CA TYR A 224 34.31 12.02 5.85
C TYR A 224 33.61 12.27 7.19
N CYS A 225 34.31 12.83 8.19
CA CYS A 225 33.69 13.20 9.46
C CYS A 225 32.65 14.32 9.28
N ASN A 226 32.90 15.27 8.39
CA ASN A 226 31.92 16.31 8.06
C ASN A 226 30.69 15.72 7.38
N ASP A 227 30.87 14.73 6.51
CA ASP A 227 29.76 14.02 5.85
C ASP A 227 28.93 13.23 6.85
N ILE A 228 29.55 12.56 7.83
CA ILE A 228 28.84 11.88 8.92
C ILE A 228 27.95 12.86 9.68
N ALA A 229 28.47 14.04 10.03
CA ALA A 229 27.76 15.04 10.81
C ALA A 229 26.55 15.62 10.03
N ASN A 230 26.74 15.89 8.74
CA ASN A 230 25.82 16.76 7.98
C ASN A 230 24.92 16.03 6.98
N THR A 231 25.18 14.77 6.67
CA THR A 231 24.47 14.05 5.60
C THR A 231 23.74 12.80 6.10
N ALA A 232 22.97 12.20 5.20
CA ALA A 232 22.36 10.88 5.40
C ALA A 232 23.31 9.74 5.00
N ALA A 233 24.63 9.96 5.03
CA ALA A 233 25.61 8.92 4.80
C ALA A 233 25.34 7.74 5.74
N TRP A 234 25.37 6.54 5.16
CA TRP A 234 25.12 5.29 5.85
C TRP A 234 26.22 5.07 6.90
N GLY A 235 25.82 4.96 8.17
CA GLY A 235 26.76 4.59 9.23
C GLY A 235 27.18 3.13 9.07
N GLY A 236 28.48 2.88 9.11
CA GLY A 236 29.09 1.55 9.10
C GLY A 236 29.47 1.07 10.50
N GLN A 237 30.40 0.11 10.54
CA GLN A 237 30.89 -0.52 11.77
C GLN A 237 31.69 0.44 12.66
N LEU A 238 32.35 1.44 12.07
CA LEU A 238 33.19 2.39 12.80
C LEU A 238 32.35 3.29 13.71
N GLU A 239 31.16 3.65 13.23
CA GLU A 239 30.18 4.45 13.94
C GLU A 239 29.51 3.67 15.08
N VAL A 240 29.25 2.37 14.88
CA VAL A 240 28.68 1.48 15.92
C VAL A 240 29.67 1.23 17.08
N GLY A 241 30.97 1.16 16.79
CA GLY A 241 32.00 0.96 17.82
C GLY A 241 32.17 2.15 18.77
N LEU A 242 31.74 3.34 18.36
CA LEU A 242 31.84 4.58 19.14
C LEU A 242 30.79 4.70 20.23
N GLU A 243 29.56 4.31 19.91
CA GLU A 243 28.41 4.46 20.80
C GLU A 243 28.46 3.48 21.99
N THR A 244 29.26 2.42 21.91
CA THR A 244 29.45 1.46 23.01
C THR A 244 30.49 1.90 24.06
N LYS A 245 31.35 2.88 23.76
CA LYS A 245 32.33 3.43 24.72
C LYS A 245 31.74 4.49 25.67
N TYR A 246 30.48 4.88 25.47
CA TYR A 246 29.76 5.87 26.28
C TYR A 246 28.78 5.28 27.32
N GLN A 247 28.86 3.97 27.60
CA GLN A 247 28.21 3.36 28.78
C GLN A 247 29.18 3.21 29.95
#